data_AF-F6GH58-F1
#
_entry.id   AF-F6GH58-F1
#
_cell.length_a   1.000
_cell.length_b   1.000
_cell.length_c   1.000
_cell.angle_alpha   90.00
_cell.angle_beta   90.00
_cell.angle_gamma   90.00
#
_symmetry.space_group_name_H-M   'P 1'
#
loop_
_entity.id
_entity.type
_entity.pdbx_description
1 polymer ?
#
loop_
_entity_poly.entity_id
_entity_poly.type
_entity_poly.pdbx_seq_one_letter_code
_entity_poly.pdbx_strand_id
1 'polypeptide(L)' 'MKKALPFIVILASIGLIFVNILDSEAFDKQFWLRTGSSILLIVAMIFTIRSQNASED' A
#
# COMPACT_ATOMS: atom_id res chain seq x y z
N MET A 1 -16.20 3.52 -10.31
CA MET A 1 -14.96 2.69 -10.27
C MET A 1 -13.75 3.43 -9.70
N LYS A 2 -13.52 4.74 -10.00
CA LYS A 2 -12.34 5.49 -9.54
C LYS A 2 -12.15 5.58 -8.01
N LYS A 3 -13.24 5.68 -7.22
CA LYS A 3 -13.16 5.73 -5.74
C LYS A 3 -12.79 4.39 -5.08
N ALA A 4 -12.99 3.26 -5.75
CA ALA A 4 -12.73 1.93 -5.17
C ALA A 4 -11.28 1.47 -5.40
N LEU A 5 -10.61 1.98 -6.44
CA LEU A 5 -9.23 1.63 -6.78
C LEU A 5 -8.24 1.86 -5.62
N PRO A 6 -8.24 3.02 -4.93
CA PRO A 6 -7.30 3.25 -3.84
C PRO A 6 -7.48 2.24 -2.69
N PHE A 7 -8.73 1.88 -2.41
CA PHE A 7 -9.06 0.92 -1.36
C PHE A 7 -8.57 -0.49 -1.68
N ILE A 8 -8.75 -0.93 -2.94
CA ILE A 8 -8.26 -2.23 -3.42
C ILE A 8 -6.73 -2.29 -3.37
N VAL A 9 -6.04 -1.22 -3.76
CA VAL A 9 -4.57 -1.14 -3.72
C VAL A 9 -4.05 -1.19 -2.29
N ILE A 10 -4.73 -0.55 -1.34
CA ILE A 10 -4.38 -0.66 0.09
C ILE A 10 -4.50 -2.10 0.56
N LEU A 11 -5.63 -2.76 0.25
CA LEU A 11 -5.87 -4.15 0.67
C LEU A 11 -4.82 -5.11 0.09
N ALA A 12 -4.50 -4.98 -1.20
CA ALA A 12 -3.47 -5.77 -1.87
C ALA A 12 -2.07 -5.52 -1.29
N SER A 13 -1.76 -4.26 -0.98
CA SER A 13 -0.45 -3.88 -0.39
C SER A 13 -0.27 -4.46 1.00
N ILE A 14 -1.33 -4.48 1.81
CA ILE A 14 -1.33 -5.14 3.13
C ILE A 14 -1.08 -6.64 2.95
N GLY A 15 -1.79 -7.30 2.03
CA GLY A 15 -1.57 -8.72 1.73
C GLY A 15 -0.12 -9.03 1.31
N LEU A 16 0.47 -8.19 0.45
CA LEU A 16 1.86 -8.32 0.03
C LEU A 16 2.85 -8.20 1.20
N ILE A 17 2.59 -7.31 2.17
CA ILE A 17 3.42 -7.19 3.38
C ILE A 17 3.35 -8.47 4.20
N PHE A 18 2.15 -9.04 4.41
CA PHE A 18 2.00 -10.31 5.13
C PHE A 18 2.72 -11.47 4.44
N VAL A 19 2.54 -11.61 3.12
CA VAL A 19 3.25 -12.63 2.34
C VAL A 19 4.77 -12.45 2.47
N ASN A 20 5.25 -11.21 2.35
CA ASN A 20 6.67 -10.92 2.46
C ASN A 20 7.23 -11.22 3.87
N ILE A 21 6.43 -11.07 4.94
CA ILE A 21 6.82 -11.44 6.31
C ILE A 21 6.86 -12.96 6.50
N LEU A 22 5.88 -13.68 5.95
CA LEU A 22 5.79 -15.14 6.09
C LEU A 22 6.86 -15.88 5.27
N ASP A 23 7.23 -15.32 4.12
CA ASP A 23 8.16 -15.93 3.16
C ASP A 23 9.62 -15.50 3.40
N SER A 24 9.86 -14.42 4.16
CA SER A 24 11.21 -13.96 4.45
C SER A 24 11.82 -14.67 5.66
N GLU A 25 12.82 -15.51 5.38
CA GLU A 25 13.69 -16.12 6.39
C GLU A 25 14.69 -15.13 7.01
N ALA A 26 14.95 -13.99 6.37
CA ALA A 26 15.83 -12.93 6.86
C ALA A 26 15.26 -11.54 6.57
N PHE A 27 15.30 -10.65 7.57
CA PHE A 27 14.93 -9.23 7.46
C PHE A 27 16.05 -8.42 6.78
N ASP A 28 16.37 -8.77 5.54
CA ASP A 28 17.44 -8.16 4.77
C ASP A 28 17.03 -6.81 4.13
N LYS A 29 17.96 -6.20 3.40
CA LYS A 29 17.73 -4.91 2.74
C LYS A 29 16.60 -5.00 1.68
N GLN A 30 16.42 -6.16 1.07
CA GLN A 30 15.39 -6.41 0.07
C GLN A 30 14.00 -6.50 0.70
N PHE A 31 13.88 -7.14 1.87
CA PHE A 31 12.67 -7.15 2.68
C PHE A 31 12.20 -5.73 3.04
N TRP A 32 13.12 -4.89 3.51
CA TRP A 32 12.83 -3.50 3.86
C TRP A 32 12.41 -2.66 2.65
N LEU A 33 13.05 -2.86 1.50
CA LEU A 33 12.67 -2.17 0.26
C LEU A 33 11.26 -2.56 -0.19
N ARG A 34 10.94 -3.86 -0.24
CA ARG A 34 9.59 -4.34 -0.60
C ARG A 34 8.53 -3.81 0.36
N THR A 35 8.74 -4.02 1.66
CA THR A 35 7.79 -3.60 2.71
C THR A 35 7.62 -2.08 2.70
N GLY A 36 8.72 -1.33 2.60
CA GLY A 36 8.71 0.13 2.51
C GLY A 36 7.97 0.64 1.27
N SER A 37 8.18 0.02 0.10
CA SER A 37 7.44 0.36 -1.12
C SER A 37 5.93 0.10 -1.00
N SER A 38 5.53 -1.02 -0.40
CA SER A 38 4.11 -1.30 -0.14
C SER A 38 3.49 -0.27 0.82
N ILE A 39 4.21 0.15 1.86
CA ILE A 39 3.75 1.20 2.78
C ILE A 39 3.61 2.54 2.04
N LEU A 40 4.59 2.92 1.21
CA LEU A 40 4.53 4.15 0.41
C LEU A 40 3.34 4.15 -0.56
N LEU A 41 3.03 3.01 -1.18
CA LEU A 41 1.83 2.85 -2.02
C LEU A 41 0.54 3.06 -1.23
N ILE A 42 0.45 2.50 -0.02
CA ILE A 42 -0.70 2.71 0.88
C ILE A 42 -0.86 4.20 1.19
N VAL A 43 0.23 4.88 1.57
CA VAL A 43 0.22 6.32 1.90
C VAL A 43 -0.20 7.16 0.68
N ALA A 44 0.33 6.86 -0.50
CA ALA A 44 -0.04 7.54 -1.74
C ALA A 44 -1.53 7.36 -2.07
N MET A 45 -2.09 6.16 -1.88
CA MET A 45 -3.50 5.89 -2.09
C MET A 45 -4.38 6.64 -1.07
N ILE A 46 -3.97 6.74 0.20
CA ILE A 46 -4.66 7.55 1.21
C ILE A 46 -4.69 9.02 0.79
N PHE A 47 -3.56 9.57 0.32
CA PHE A 47 -3.49 10.92 -0.22
C PHE A 47 -4.40 11.10 -1.43
N THR A 48 -4.46 10.11 -2.31
CA THR A 48 -5.33 10.09 -3.48
C THR A 48 -6.82 10.08 -3.09
N ILE A 49 -7.21 9.35 -2.04
CA ILE A 49 -8.58 9.39 -1.50
C ILE A 49 -8.87 10.79 -0.92
N ARG A 50 -7.97 11.34 -0.11
CA ARG A 50 -8.12 12.69 0.46
C ARG A 50 -8.28 13.75 -0.61
N SER A 51 -7.45 13.70 -1.66
CA SER A 51 -7.51 14.64 -2.78
C SER A 51 -8.80 14.50 -3.58
N GLN A 52 -9.29 13.27 -3.80
CA GLN A 52 -10.57 13.04 -4.48
C GLN A 52 -11.74 13.62 -3.68
N ASN A 53 -11.78 13.36 -2.37
CA ASN A 53 -12.84 13.89 -1.51
C ASN A 53 -12.80 15.43 -1.41
N ALA A 54 -11.60 16.03 -1.35
CA ALA A 54 -11.44 17.49 -1.32
C ALA A 54 -11.75 18.18 -2.66
N SER A 55 -11.88 17.43 -3.76
CA SER A 55 -12.27 17.97 -5.07
C SER A 55 -13.77 17.80 -5.35
N GLU A 56 -14.51 17.14 -4.45
CA GLU A 56 -15.96 16.94 -4.54
C GLU A 56 -16.77 17.89 -3.65
N ASP A 57 -16.10 18.77 -2.89
CA ASP A 57 -16.66 19.95 -2.18
C ASP A 57 -16.41 21.23 -3.00
#